data_AF-A0A3L7VUB2-F1
#
_entry.id   AF-A0A3L7VUB2-F1
#
_cell.length_a   1.000
_cell.length_b   1.000
_cell.length_c   1.000
_cell.angle_alpha   90.00
_cell.angle_beta   90.00
_cell.angle_gamma   90.00
#
_symmetry.space_group_name_H-M   'P 1'
#
loop_
_entity.id
_entity.type
_entity.pdbx_description
1 polymer ?
#
loop_
_entity_poly.entity_id
_entity_poly.type
_entity_poly.pdbx_seq_one_letter_code
_entity_poly.pdbx_strand_id
1 'polypeptide(L)'
;MASLSDILTTAKNLVTSVNQLGRTYLGVNGVARSATLTATTLVNSGQGRLASISVVVAGSSACVVYDSNNASSLTSSLAAVTNAIGVTVINMPYDNGLVVVPGTGMTVVVSYSEGA
;
A
#
# COMPACT_ATOMS: atom_id res chain seq x y z
N MET A 1 -19.22 -38.67 20.63
CA MET A 1 -18.75 -37.55 21.49
C MET A 1 -17.42 -37.10 20.92
N ALA A 2 -17.26 -35.81 20.60
CA ALA A 2 -15.94 -35.28 20.26
C ALA A 2 -15.02 -35.43 21.47
N SER A 3 -13.79 -35.89 21.27
CA SER A 3 -12.80 -35.95 22.34
C SER A 3 -12.33 -34.54 22.70
N LEU A 4 -11.79 -34.34 23.90
CA LEU A 4 -11.22 -33.05 24.29
C LEU A 4 -10.10 -32.61 23.34
N SER A 5 -9.40 -33.58 22.75
CA SER A 5 -8.37 -33.39 21.72
C SER A 5 -8.95 -32.86 20.40
N ASP A 6 -10.13 -33.32 19.99
CA ASP A 6 -10.82 -32.83 18.78
C ASP A 6 -11.25 -31.37 18.96
N ILE A 7 -11.75 -31.03 20.15
CA ILE A 7 -12.14 -29.66 20.51
C ILE A 7 -10.92 -28.74 20.51
N LEU A 8 -9.82 -29.15 21.15
CA LEU A 8 -8.60 -28.35 21.22
C LEU A 8 -7.94 -28.15 19.85
N THR A 9 -7.96 -29.19 19.00
CA THR A 9 -7.44 -29.10 17.62
C THR A 9 -8.29 -28.14 16.79
N THR A 10 -9.62 -28.24 16.91
CA THR A 10 -10.55 -27.33 16.22
C THR A 10 -10.34 -25.89 16.67
N ALA A 11 -10.20 -25.65 17.97
CA ALA A 11 -9.93 -24.32 18.52
C ALA A 11 -8.62 -23.73 18.02
N LYS A 12 -7.54 -24.52 17.97
CA LYS A 12 -6.23 -24.09 17.45
C LYS A 12 -6.31 -23.70 15.96
N ASN A 13 -7.01 -24.49 15.16
CA ASN A 13 -7.21 -24.21 13.75
C ASN A 13 -8.02 -22.93 13.55
N LEU A 14 -9.05 -22.70 14.38
CA LEU A 14 -9.86 -21.48 14.37
C LEU A 14 -9.02 -20.23 14.66
N VAL A 15 -8.21 -20.27 15.74
CA VAL A 15 -7.30 -19.17 16.09
C VAL A 15 -6.30 -18.89 14.97
N THR A 16 -5.75 -19.94 14.36
CA THR A 16 -4.82 -19.80 13.24
C THR A 16 -5.48 -19.11 12.05
N SER A 17 -6.70 -19.52 11.68
CA SER A 17 -7.46 -18.93 10.59
C SER A 17 -7.84 -17.47 10.85
N VAL A 18 -8.26 -17.13 12.07
CA VAL A 18 -8.58 -15.75 12.45
C VAL A 18 -7.33 -14.87 12.38
N ASN A 19 -6.18 -15.37 12.85
CA ASN A 19 -4.92 -14.64 12.74
C ASN A 19 -4.50 -14.42 11.28
N GLN A 20 -4.67 -15.42 10.42
CA GLN A 20 -4.42 -15.30 8.98
C GLN A 20 -5.33 -14.24 8.34
N LEU A 21 -6.63 -14.24 8.67
CA LEU A 21 -7.59 -13.24 8.18
C LEU A 21 -7.21 -11.82 8.61
N GLY A 22 -6.82 -11.63 9.87
CA GLY A 22 -6.37 -10.32 10.37
C GLY A 22 -5.15 -9.79 9.62
N ARG A 23 -4.17 -10.66 9.35
CA ARG A 23 -2.97 -10.29 8.58
C ARG A 23 -3.29 -9.94 7.14
N THR A 24 -4.17 -10.71 6.48
CA THR A 24 -4.62 -10.42 5.12
C THR A 24 -5.38 -9.10 5.05
N TYR A 25 -6.27 -8.83 6.01
CA TYR A 25 -7.02 -7.58 6.07
C TYR A 25 -6.08 -6.36 6.18
N LEU A 26 -5.09 -6.42 7.08
CA LEU A 26 -4.09 -5.35 7.20
C LEU A 26 -3.24 -5.23 5.93
N GLY A 27 -2.86 -6.36 5.33
CA GLY A 27 -2.12 -6.41 4.06
C GLY A 27 -2.84 -5.69 2.91
N VAL A 28 -4.16 -5.78 2.84
CA VAL A 28 -4.96 -5.08 1.81
C VAL A 28 -5.15 -3.60 2.13
N ASN A 29 -5.26 -3.22 3.40
CA ASN A 29 -5.52 -1.84 3.81
C ASN A 29 -4.26 -0.96 3.96
N GLY A 30 -3.07 -1.53 3.78
CA GLY A 30 -1.80 -0.83 3.94
C GLY A 30 -1.26 -0.98 5.35
N VAL A 31 -0.29 -1.88 5.52
CA VAL A 31 0.39 -2.14 6.80
C VAL A 31 1.30 -0.99 7.20
N ALA A 32 1.86 -0.28 6.22
CA ALA A 32 2.84 0.79 6.39
C ALA A 32 2.37 2.09 5.75
N ARG A 33 2.96 3.20 6.21
CA ARG A 33 2.70 4.55 5.70
C ARG A 33 4.01 5.27 5.43
N SER A 34 4.10 5.96 4.30
CA SER A 34 5.26 6.78 3.94
C SER A 34 5.37 8.02 4.82
N ALA A 35 6.56 8.62 4.84
CA ALA A 35 6.69 10.02 5.21
C ALA A 35 5.93 10.92 4.22
N THR A 36 5.78 12.18 4.59
CA THR A 36 5.24 13.22 3.72
C THR A 36 6.14 13.44 2.50
N LEU A 37 5.60 13.27 1.30
CA LEU A 37 6.32 13.37 0.04
C LEU A 37 5.99 14.68 -0.67
N THR A 38 7.02 15.44 -1.02
CA THR A 38 6.94 16.70 -1.80
C THR A 38 7.77 16.65 -3.09
N ALA A 39 8.52 15.57 -3.30
CA ALA A 39 9.34 15.33 -4.47
C ALA A 39 9.29 13.83 -4.84
N THR A 40 9.80 13.50 -6.03
CA THR A 40 9.87 12.11 -6.52
C THR A 40 10.65 11.26 -5.53
N THR A 41 10.00 10.21 -5.01
CA THR A 41 10.57 9.38 -3.94
C THR A 41 10.32 7.91 -4.23
N LEU A 42 11.36 7.09 -4.02
CA LEU A 42 11.23 5.65 -3.92
C LEU A 42 10.74 5.31 -2.50
N VAL A 43 9.50 4.88 -2.38
CA VAL A 43 8.84 4.59 -1.10
C VAL A 43 9.13 3.15 -0.66
N ASN A 44 9.16 2.21 -1.61
CA ASN A 44 9.53 0.81 -1.38
C ASN A 44 10.31 0.29 -2.59
N SER A 45 11.31 -0.57 -2.37
CA SER A 45 12.21 -1.11 -3.40
C SER A 45 11.97 -2.59 -3.74
N GLY A 46 10.93 -3.22 -3.19
CA GLY A 46 10.51 -4.58 -3.51
C GLY A 46 9.06 -4.67 -3.98
N GLN A 47 8.54 -5.89 -4.16
CA GLN A 47 7.14 -6.11 -4.49
C GLN A 47 6.20 -5.72 -3.33
N GLY A 48 4.93 -5.46 -3.63
CA GLY A 48 3.95 -5.14 -2.61
C GLY A 48 2.61 -4.70 -3.16
N ARG A 49 1.85 -3.96 -2.34
CA ARG A 49 0.54 -3.42 -2.70
C ARG A 49 0.40 -1.98 -2.25
N LEU A 50 -0.03 -1.14 -3.17
CA LEU A 50 -0.42 0.24 -2.90
C LEU A 50 -1.87 0.23 -2.41
N ALA A 51 -2.10 0.60 -1.15
CA ALA A 51 -3.44 0.62 -0.58
C ALA A 51 -4.16 1.93 -0.93
N SER A 52 -3.59 3.07 -0.53
CA SER A 52 -4.19 4.39 -0.75
C SER A 52 -3.16 5.50 -0.81
N ILE A 53 -3.57 6.61 -1.40
CA ILE A 53 -2.80 7.86 -1.47
C ILE A 53 -3.65 8.96 -0.88
N SER A 54 -3.09 9.67 0.09
CA SER A 54 -3.68 10.86 0.69
C SER A 54 -2.97 12.09 0.16
N VAL A 55 -3.71 12.96 -0.50
CA VAL A 55 -3.27 14.30 -0.90
C VAL A 55 -3.56 15.23 0.26
N VAL A 56 -2.51 15.72 0.90
CA VAL A 56 -2.61 16.62 2.06
C VAL A 56 -2.66 18.08 1.60
N VAL A 57 -1.87 18.42 0.59
CA VAL A 57 -1.86 19.74 -0.05
C VAL A 57 -2.07 19.55 -1.55
N ALA A 58 -3.07 20.21 -2.11
CA ALA A 58 -3.30 20.22 -3.56
C ALA A 58 -2.17 20.95 -4.28
N GLY A 59 -1.71 20.37 -5.38
CA GLY A 59 -0.75 21.00 -6.29
C GLY A 59 -1.38 21.47 -7.59
N SER A 60 -0.53 21.86 -8.53
CA SER A 60 -0.94 22.28 -9.88
C SER A 60 -0.89 21.16 -10.91
N SER A 61 -0.40 19.97 -10.54
CA SER A 61 -0.31 18.80 -11.41
C SER A 61 -0.72 17.54 -10.65
N ALA A 62 -1.16 16.51 -11.37
CA ALA A 62 -1.54 15.23 -10.77
C ALA A 62 -0.32 14.51 -10.15
N CYS A 63 -0.58 13.70 -9.14
CA CYS A 63 0.40 12.75 -8.62
C CYS A 63 0.38 11.48 -9.48
N VAL A 64 1.53 10.92 -9.80
CA VAL A 64 1.64 9.66 -10.54
C VAL A 64 2.49 8.68 -9.75
N VAL A 65 2.04 7.43 -9.70
CA VAL A 65 2.74 6.32 -9.06
C VAL A 65 3.24 5.36 -10.12
N TYR A 66 4.45 4.86 -9.94
CA TYR A 66 5.16 4.01 -10.88
C TYR A 66 5.61 2.71 -10.21
N ASP A 67 5.59 1.62 -10.99
CA ASP A 67 6.19 0.34 -10.63
C ASP A 67 7.66 0.33 -11.02
N SER A 68 8.51 0.71 -10.07
CA SER A 68 9.94 0.85 -10.30
C SER A 68 10.70 0.77 -8.98
N ASN A 69 11.89 0.17 -9.03
CA ASN A 69 12.85 0.19 -7.92
C ASN A 69 13.80 1.40 -7.97
N ASN A 70 13.58 2.32 -8.90
CA ASN A 70 14.41 3.50 -9.12
C ASN A 70 13.56 4.76 -9.33
N ALA A 71 13.79 5.78 -8.50
CA ALA A 71 13.11 7.06 -8.52
C ALA A 71 13.23 7.81 -9.87
N SER A 72 14.25 7.53 -10.68
CA SER A 72 14.42 8.17 -11.99
C SER A 72 13.71 7.44 -13.14
N SER A 73 13.22 6.21 -12.92
CA SER A 73 12.58 5.41 -13.96
C SER A 73 11.06 5.56 -13.90
N LEU A 74 10.53 6.46 -14.72
CA LEU A 74 9.11 6.88 -14.75
C LEU A 74 8.35 6.31 -15.96
N THR A 75 8.61 5.07 -16.34
CA THR A 75 8.04 4.45 -17.57
C THR A 75 6.82 3.59 -17.31
N SER A 76 6.71 2.99 -16.12
CA SER A 76 5.68 2.01 -15.78
C SER A 76 4.66 2.60 -14.81
N SER A 77 3.74 3.44 -15.30
CA SER A 77 2.74 4.09 -14.45
C SER A 77 1.69 3.09 -13.95
N LEU A 78 1.51 3.00 -12.64
CA LEU A 78 0.48 2.20 -11.99
C LEU A 78 -0.82 2.96 -11.83
N ALA A 79 -0.75 4.19 -11.33
CA ALA A 79 -1.92 5.00 -11.02
C ALA A 79 -1.61 6.48 -11.10
N ALA A 80 -2.64 7.27 -11.41
CA ALA A 80 -2.60 8.72 -11.30
C ALA A 80 -3.69 9.19 -10.34
N VAL A 81 -3.36 10.15 -9.49
CA VAL A 81 -4.28 10.77 -8.53
C VAL A 81 -4.41 12.25 -8.87
N THR A 82 -5.65 12.70 -9.05
CA THR A 82 -5.98 14.10 -9.32
C THR A 82 -5.37 15.02 -8.24
N ASN A 83 -5.05 16.24 -8.64
CA ASN A 83 -4.45 17.26 -7.78
C ASN A 83 -5.42 17.87 -6.75
N ALA A 84 -6.40 17.10 -6.27
CA ALA A 84 -7.37 17.52 -5.27
C ALA A 84 -7.03 16.94 -3.89
N ILE A 85 -7.29 17.70 -2.83
CA ILE A 85 -7.13 17.22 -1.44
C ILE A 85 -8.13 16.08 -1.21
N GLY A 86 -7.65 14.99 -0.61
CA GLY A 86 -8.48 13.83 -0.32
C GLY A 86 -7.69 12.56 -0.19
N VAL A 87 -8.40 11.46 0.05
CA VAL A 87 -7.83 10.11 0.08
C VAL A 87 -8.40 9.31 -1.08
N THR A 88 -7.52 8.77 -1.90
CA THR A 88 -7.88 7.89 -3.02
C THR A 88 -7.40 6.48 -2.70
N VAL A 89 -8.34 5.54 -2.59
CA VAL A 89 -8.03 4.12 -2.43
C VAL A 89 -7.81 3.53 -3.82
N ILE A 90 -6.63 2.92 -4.01
CA ILE A 90 -6.21 2.38 -5.32
C ILE A 90 -6.15 0.85 -5.25
N ASN A 91 -5.57 0.32 -4.16
CA ASN A 91 -5.54 -1.11 -3.86
C ASN A 91 -4.96 -1.99 -4.99
N MET A 92 -3.86 -1.56 -5.61
CA MET A 92 -3.19 -2.27 -6.72
C MET A 92 -1.85 -2.88 -6.29
N PRO A 93 -1.48 -4.08 -6.80
CA PRO A 93 -0.16 -4.65 -6.60
C PRO A 93 0.91 -3.92 -7.43
N TYR A 94 2.17 -4.03 -7.00
CA TYR A 94 3.37 -3.63 -7.74
C TYR A 94 4.47 -4.68 -7.55
N ASP A 95 5.28 -4.90 -8.58
CA ASP A 95 6.22 -6.03 -8.63
C ASP A 95 7.68 -5.61 -8.39
N ASN A 96 8.10 -4.46 -8.91
CA ASN A 96 9.50 -4.02 -8.83
C ASN A 96 9.74 -3.05 -7.68
N GLY A 97 8.79 -2.14 -7.43
CA GLY A 97 8.91 -1.14 -6.37
C GLY A 97 7.85 -0.05 -6.48
N LEU A 98 7.79 0.80 -5.46
CA LEU A 98 6.81 1.87 -5.36
C LEU A 98 7.51 3.22 -5.45
N VAL A 99 7.45 3.85 -6.62
CA VAL A 99 7.91 5.23 -6.82
C VAL A 99 6.70 6.15 -6.90
N VAL A 100 6.72 7.22 -6.12
CA VAL A 100 5.65 8.22 -6.09
C VAL A 100 6.22 9.56 -6.54
N VAL A 101 5.57 10.15 -7.53
CA VAL A 101 5.89 11.48 -8.06
C VAL A 101 4.74 12.41 -7.71
N PRO A 102 4.84 13.19 -6.62
CA PRO A 102 3.87 14.23 -6.31
C PRO A 102 3.87 15.29 -7.41
N GLY A 103 2.71 15.88 -7.70
CA GLY A 103 2.62 17.01 -8.61
C GLY A 103 3.27 18.28 -8.03
N THR A 104 3.52 19.29 -8.86
CA THR A 104 4.13 20.56 -8.42
C THR A 104 3.31 21.23 -7.32
N GLY A 105 3.95 21.53 -6.18
CA GLY A 105 3.30 22.14 -5.00
C GLY A 105 2.38 21.18 -4.23
N MET A 106 2.35 19.90 -4.61
CA MET A 106 1.54 18.88 -3.97
C MET A 106 2.30 18.21 -2.84
N THR A 107 1.57 17.86 -1.79
CA THR A 107 2.10 17.08 -0.68
C THR A 107 1.24 15.84 -0.53
N VAL A 108 1.87 14.67 -0.59
CA VAL A 108 1.15 13.38 -0.53
C VAL A 108 1.72 12.47 0.54
N VAL A 109 0.88 11.57 1.03
CA VAL A 109 1.28 10.48 1.90
C VAL A 109 0.67 9.20 1.37
N VAL A 110 1.45 8.12 1.36
CA VAL A 110 1.05 6.85 0.74
C VAL A 110 0.97 5.76 1.80
N SER A 111 -0.11 5.00 1.77
CA SER A 111 -0.28 3.78 2.56
C SER A 111 -0.05 2.57 1.65
N TYR A 112 0.83 1.67 2.08
CA TYR A 112 1.25 0.51 1.30
C TYR A 112 1.50 -0.70 2.20
N SER A 113 1.58 -1.87 1.59
CA SER A 113 2.02 -3.10 2.23
C SER A 113 3.18 -3.66 1.43
N GLU A 114 4.24 -4.03 2.13
CA GLU A 114 5.35 -4.78 1.54
C GLU A 114 4.89 -6.21 1.24
N GLY A 115 5.38 -6.77 0.13
CA GLY A 115 5.22 -8.19 -0.13
C GLY A 115 6.06 -9.00 0.87
N ALA A 116 5.45 -10.04 1.44
CA ALA A 116 6.12 -10.99 2.31
C ALA A 116 7.02 -11.94 1.52
#